data_AF-A0A6B2C2T1-F1
#
_entry.id   AF-A0A6B2C2T1-F1
#
_cell.length_a   1.000
_cell.length_b   1.000
_cell.length_c   1.000
_cell.angle_alpha   90.00
_cell.angle_beta   90.00
_cell.angle_gamma   90.00
#
_symmetry.space_group_name_H-M   'P 1'
#
loop_
_entity.id
_entity.type
_entity.pdbx_description
1 polymer ?
#
loop_
_entity_poly.entity_id
_entity_poly.type
_entity_poly.pdbx_seq_one_letter_code
_entity_poly.pdbx_strand_id
1 'polypeptide(L)'
;MNRKGQSSIIALVILVGVALALGIGFLSYFNSLSRESTREMQRDSLLAYELTSQLVRTIAVDDSRGDIWLLFRRLDNSNGTFFVATEVFDETGASSFLQCSNVRVYMENMENGDNLLCYKSDGSLDENECPGAHLYSTMSPEKILLRPQGTASWVNLNYYKAQRNELLPQQAVPICRLDYRAGENEIVLVSPGESAFKVRLYIGVPFQDSLYIIKTYDVSLR
;
A
#
# COMPACT_ATOMS: atom_id res chain seq x y z
N MET A 1 -67.12 -23.34 -24.48
CA MET A 1 -65.71 -22.91 -24.32
C MET A 1 -64.96 -23.95 -23.52
N ASN A 2 -63.87 -24.48 -24.09
CA ASN A 2 -63.26 -25.75 -23.69
C ASN A 2 -62.21 -25.52 -22.58
N ARG A 3 -62.49 -25.93 -21.33
CA ARG A 3 -61.62 -25.72 -20.14
C ARG A 3 -60.18 -26.21 -20.33
N LYS A 4 -59.94 -27.19 -21.21
CA LYS A 4 -58.60 -27.71 -21.54
C LYS A 4 -57.73 -26.71 -22.32
N GLY A 5 -58.32 -25.87 -23.18
CA GLY A 5 -57.58 -24.87 -23.97
C GLY A 5 -57.07 -23.71 -23.12
N GLN A 6 -57.87 -23.24 -22.15
CA GLN A 6 -57.46 -22.18 -21.22
C GLN A 6 -56.38 -22.65 -20.23
N SER A 7 -56.48 -23.88 -19.73
CA SER A 7 -55.44 -24.46 -18.86
C SER A 7 -54.09 -24.61 -19.55
N SER A 8 -54.08 -25.00 -20.83
CA SER A 8 -52.85 -25.15 -21.62
C SER A 8 -52.16 -23.80 -21.89
N ILE A 9 -52.95 -22.74 -22.17
CA ILE A 9 -52.40 -21.40 -22.39
C ILE A 9 -51.80 -20.81 -21.11
N ILE A 10 -52.50 -20.95 -19.97
CA ILE A 10 -52.00 -20.47 -18.67
C ILE A 10 -50.70 -21.20 -18.27
N ALA A 11 -50.65 -22.53 -18.47
CA ALA A 11 -49.44 -23.31 -18.20
C ALA A 11 -48.26 -22.88 -19.07
N LEU A 12 -48.50 -22.57 -20.35
CA LEU A 12 -47.47 -22.10 -21.27
C LEU A 12 -46.94 -20.70 -20.88
N VAL A 13 -47.82 -19.79 -20.48
CA VAL A 13 -47.43 -18.44 -20.00
C VAL A 13 -46.59 -18.53 -18.73
N ILE A 14 -46.96 -19.40 -17.78
CA ILE A 14 -46.19 -19.61 -16.55
C ILE A 14 -44.81 -20.20 -16.88
N LEU A 15 -44.74 -21.21 -17.75
CA LEU A 15 -43.47 -21.82 -18.15
C LEU A 15 -42.53 -20.83 -18.84
N VAL A 16 -43.06 -20.00 -19.75
CA VAL A 16 -42.26 -18.96 -20.43
C VAL A 16 -41.82 -17.87 -19.45
N GLY A 17 -42.69 -17.45 -18.53
CA GLY A 17 -42.35 -16.48 -17.49
C GLY A 17 -41.24 -16.96 -16.57
N VAL A 18 -41.30 -18.22 -16.12
CA VAL A 18 -40.25 -18.85 -15.30
C VAL A 18 -38.95 -19.01 -16.09
N ALA A 19 -39.01 -19.43 -17.35
CA ALA A 19 -37.82 -19.55 -18.20
C ALA A 19 -37.12 -18.21 -18.43
N LEU A 20 -37.86 -17.13 -18.64
CA LEU A 20 -37.31 -15.78 -18.77
C LEU A 20 -36.68 -15.29 -17.46
N ALA A 21 -37.35 -15.51 -16.33
CA ALA A 21 -36.82 -15.13 -15.01
C ALA A 21 -35.50 -15.87 -14.71
N LEU A 22 -35.44 -17.17 -15.00
CA LEU A 22 -34.20 -17.95 -14.87
C LEU A 22 -33.12 -17.47 -15.84
N GLY A 23 -33.47 -17.19 -17.10
CA GLY A 23 -32.53 -16.67 -18.10
C GLY A 23 -31.89 -15.34 -17.70
N ILE A 24 -32.69 -14.40 -17.17
CA ILE A 24 -32.21 -13.12 -16.64
C ILE A 24 -31.31 -13.34 -15.40
N GLY A 25 -31.70 -14.25 -14.51
CA GLY A 25 -30.90 -14.62 -13.33
C GLY A 25 -29.53 -15.18 -13.70
N PHE A 26 -29.48 -16.11 -14.66
CA PHE A 26 -28.23 -16.67 -15.18
C PHE A 26 -27.36 -15.62 -15.86
N LEU A 27 -27.93 -14.75 -16.71
CA LEU A 27 -27.17 -13.67 -17.36
C LEU A 27 -26.57 -12.70 -16.32
N SER A 28 -27.33 -12.34 -15.29
CA SER A 28 -26.84 -11.50 -14.20
C SER A 28 -25.70 -12.17 -13.43
N TYR A 29 -25.82 -13.46 -13.13
CA TYR A 29 -24.80 -14.24 -12.44
C TYR A 29 -23.50 -14.36 -13.26
N PHE A 30 -23.58 -14.68 -14.55
CA PHE A 30 -22.41 -14.75 -15.43
C PHE A 30 -21.72 -13.39 -15.61
N ASN A 31 -22.50 -12.31 -15.73
CA ASN A 31 -21.94 -10.95 -15.78
C ASN A 31 -21.23 -10.57 -14.47
N SER A 32 -21.71 -11.03 -13.32
CA SER A 32 -21.05 -10.82 -12.02
C SER A 32 -19.71 -11.55 -11.96
N LEU A 33 -19.70 -12.85 -12.28
CA LEU A 33 -18.48 -13.67 -12.29
C LEU A 33 -17.41 -13.14 -13.25
N SER A 34 -17.82 -12.73 -14.46
CA SER A 34 -16.88 -12.19 -15.46
C SER A 34 -16.25 -10.88 -15.01
N ARG A 35 -17.02 -9.98 -14.39
CA ARG A 35 -16.51 -8.71 -13.84
C ARG A 35 -15.54 -8.92 -12.70
N GLU A 36 -15.84 -9.86 -11.80
CA GLU A 36 -14.98 -10.19 -10.66
C GLU A 36 -13.66 -10.80 -11.14
N SER A 37 -13.71 -11.79 -12.03
CA SER A 37 -12.51 -12.40 -12.62
C SER A 37 -11.63 -11.39 -13.37
N THR A 38 -12.24 -10.49 -14.17
CA THR A 38 -11.48 -9.45 -14.88
C THR A 38 -10.80 -8.49 -13.93
N ARG A 39 -11.48 -8.12 -12.82
CA ARG A 39 -10.91 -7.25 -11.78
C ARG A 39 -9.75 -7.91 -11.06
N GLU A 40 -9.84 -9.20 -10.75
CA GLU A 40 -8.75 -9.94 -10.15
C GLU A 40 -7.53 -10.01 -11.06
N MET A 41 -7.73 -10.27 -12.36
CA MET A 41 -6.65 -10.24 -13.35
C MET A 41 -5.98 -8.87 -13.45
N GLN A 42 -6.78 -7.78 -13.44
CA GLN A 42 -6.25 -6.41 -13.44
C GLN A 42 -5.45 -6.11 -12.18
N ARG A 43 -5.96 -6.48 -11.00
CA ARG A 43 -5.26 -6.34 -9.72
C ARG A 43 -3.93 -7.07 -9.78
N ASP A 44 -3.93 -8.35 -10.15
CA ASP A 44 -2.71 -9.16 -10.12
C ASP A 44 -1.69 -8.68 -11.15
N SER A 45 -2.14 -8.22 -12.32
CA SER A 45 -1.27 -7.58 -13.32
C SER A 45 -0.64 -6.29 -12.80
N LEU A 46 -1.43 -5.42 -12.15
CA LEU A 46 -0.94 -4.17 -11.55
C LEU A 46 0.10 -4.47 -10.46
N LEU A 47 -0.23 -5.37 -9.54
CA LEU A 47 0.66 -5.72 -8.42
C LEU A 47 1.94 -6.42 -8.90
N ALA A 48 1.85 -7.25 -9.94
CA ALA A 48 3.03 -7.88 -10.54
C ALA A 48 3.95 -6.86 -11.21
N TYR A 49 3.38 -5.86 -11.87
CA TYR A 49 4.14 -4.75 -12.45
C TYR A 49 4.85 -3.94 -11.36
N GLU A 50 4.10 -3.51 -10.34
CA GLU A 50 4.59 -2.69 -9.24
C GLU A 50 5.69 -3.37 -8.40
N LEU A 51 5.64 -4.70 -8.27
CA LEU A 51 6.64 -5.49 -7.54
C LEU A 51 8.08 -5.28 -8.07
N THR A 52 8.23 -5.11 -9.38
CA THR A 52 9.56 -5.01 -10.02
C THR A 52 9.91 -3.60 -10.44
N SER A 53 8.94 -2.70 -10.51
CA SER A 53 9.15 -1.33 -10.97
C SER A 53 9.67 -0.38 -9.90
N GLN A 54 9.81 -0.82 -8.64
CA GLN A 54 10.20 0.06 -7.53
C GLN A 54 11.53 -0.32 -6.88
N LEU A 55 12.41 0.67 -6.73
CA LEU A 55 13.68 0.58 -6.02
C LEU A 55 13.65 1.49 -4.79
N VAL A 56 14.05 0.92 -3.65
CA VAL A 56 14.32 1.68 -2.42
C VAL A 56 15.68 1.28 -1.89
N ARG A 57 16.51 2.27 -1.56
CA ARG A 57 17.88 2.08 -1.08
C ARG A 57 18.21 3.09 0.01
N THR A 58 18.74 2.66 1.13
CA THR A 58 19.38 3.56 2.10
C THR A 58 20.61 4.21 1.47
N ILE A 59 20.64 5.54 1.49
CA ILE A 59 21.75 6.35 0.97
C ILE A 59 22.60 6.96 2.08
N ALA A 60 22.01 7.27 3.24
CA ALA A 60 22.72 7.78 4.40
C ALA A 60 21.94 7.47 5.70
N VAL A 61 22.66 7.47 6.82
CA VAL A 61 22.11 7.42 8.17
C VAL A 61 22.80 8.53 8.95
N ASP A 62 22.02 9.38 9.62
CA ASP A 62 22.54 10.42 10.51
C ASP A 62 22.47 9.91 11.95
N ASP A 63 23.57 9.30 12.40
CA ASP A 63 23.70 8.74 13.75
C ASP A 63 23.57 9.80 14.85
N SER A 64 23.79 11.09 14.54
CA SER A 64 23.67 12.17 15.55
C SER A 64 22.22 12.50 15.90
N ARG A 65 21.29 12.20 14.99
CA ARG A 65 19.84 12.48 15.13
C ARG A 65 18.99 11.21 15.07
N GLY A 66 19.59 10.08 14.72
CA GLY A 66 18.91 8.80 14.51
C GLY A 66 18.10 8.74 13.22
N ASP A 67 18.39 9.60 12.23
CA ASP A 67 17.60 9.71 11.00
C ASP A 67 18.11 8.81 9.88
N ILE A 68 17.21 8.40 8.98
CA ILE A 68 17.52 7.56 7.83
C ILE A 68 17.14 8.25 6.53
N TRP A 69 18.08 8.31 5.60
CA TRP A 69 17.88 8.80 4.24
C TRP A 69 17.73 7.64 3.27
N LEU A 70 16.62 7.64 2.55
CA LEU A 70 16.24 6.61 1.59
C LEU A 70 16.06 7.23 0.21
N LEU A 71 16.61 6.57 -0.79
CA LEU A 71 16.37 6.86 -2.20
C LEU A 71 15.24 5.97 -2.71
N PHE A 72 14.15 6.58 -3.13
CA PHE A 72 13.01 5.97 -3.81
C PHE A 72 13.09 6.27 -5.30
N ARG A 73 12.99 5.22 -6.13
CA ARG A 73 13.03 5.36 -7.58
C ARG A 73 12.11 4.38 -8.26
N ARG A 74 11.32 4.86 -9.22
CA ARG A 74 10.60 3.99 -10.15
C ARG A 74 11.49 3.64 -11.34
N LEU A 75 11.72 2.35 -11.53
CA LEU A 75 12.53 1.77 -12.63
C LEU A 75 11.77 1.75 -13.96
N ASP A 76 10.45 1.87 -13.91
CA ASP A 76 9.59 2.00 -15.08
C ASP A 76 9.50 3.44 -15.62
N ASN A 77 10.21 4.39 -14.98
CA ASN A 77 10.15 5.82 -15.26
C ASN A 77 8.73 6.41 -15.26
N SER A 78 7.77 5.76 -14.59
CA SER A 78 6.43 6.31 -14.44
C SER A 78 6.40 7.36 -13.33
N ASN A 79 5.47 8.30 -13.43
CA ASN A 79 5.30 9.37 -12.46
C ASN A 79 4.40 8.96 -11.28
N GLY A 80 4.42 7.68 -10.90
CA GLY A 80 3.57 7.13 -9.85
C GLY A 80 4.04 7.52 -8.45
N THR A 81 3.10 7.98 -7.63
CA THR A 81 3.26 8.22 -6.19
C THR A 81 3.59 6.94 -5.43
N PHE A 82 4.42 7.03 -4.38
CA PHE A 82 4.66 5.92 -3.46
C PHE A 82 3.71 5.98 -2.25
N PHE A 83 3.26 4.81 -1.80
CA PHE A 83 2.52 4.67 -0.54
C PHE A 83 3.32 3.81 0.42
N VAL A 84 3.59 4.35 1.60
CA VAL A 84 4.46 3.71 2.60
C VAL A 84 3.79 3.65 3.97
N ALA A 85 4.02 2.56 4.68
CA ALA A 85 3.84 2.49 6.13
C ALA A 85 5.21 2.20 6.76
N THR A 86 5.56 2.93 7.80
CA THR A 86 6.88 2.82 8.43
C THR A 86 6.73 2.28 9.83
N GLU A 87 7.37 1.16 10.11
CA GLU A 87 7.42 0.53 11.42
C GLU A 87 8.82 0.69 12.00
N VAL A 88 8.89 1.04 13.27
CA VAL A 88 10.13 1.10 14.04
C VAL A 88 10.12 0.02 15.09
N PHE A 89 11.30 -0.51 15.39
CA PHE A 89 11.53 -1.44 16.46
C PHE A 89 12.53 -0.84 17.44
N ASP A 90 12.26 -1.00 18.73
CA ASP A 90 13.17 -0.63 19.83
C ASP A 90 14.04 -1.82 20.26
N GLU A 91 15.11 -1.57 21.02
CA GLU A 91 16.06 -2.60 21.45
C GLU A 91 15.42 -3.78 22.21
N THR A 92 14.22 -3.59 22.77
CA THR A 92 13.47 -4.64 23.47
C THR A 92 12.67 -5.55 22.51
N GLY A 93 12.62 -5.19 21.23
CA GLY A 93 11.84 -5.85 20.18
C GLY A 93 10.39 -5.37 20.09
N ALA A 94 9.99 -4.37 20.88
CA ALA A 94 8.68 -3.75 20.72
C ALA A 94 8.67 -2.95 19.40
N SER A 95 7.50 -2.91 18.75
CA SER A 95 7.33 -2.24 17.46
C SER A 95 6.21 -1.22 17.50
N SER A 96 6.34 -0.17 16.70
CA SER A 96 5.29 0.82 16.49
C SER A 96 5.33 1.38 15.07
N PHE A 97 4.20 1.85 14.56
CA PHE A 97 4.10 2.53 13.28
C PHE A 97 4.27 4.02 13.47
N LEU A 98 5.14 4.62 12.67
CA LEU A 98 5.35 6.05 12.66
C LEU A 98 4.18 6.78 12.03
N GLN A 99 3.91 7.99 12.52
CA GLN A 99 3.01 8.93 11.88
C GLN A 99 3.64 9.47 10.60
N CYS A 100 2.82 9.89 9.63
CA CYS A 100 3.34 10.41 8.36
C CYS A 100 4.14 11.70 8.50
N SER A 101 4.01 12.44 9.61
CA SER A 101 4.87 13.59 9.95
C SER A 101 6.34 13.22 10.20
N ASN A 102 6.63 11.95 10.51
CA ASN A 102 7.97 11.42 10.71
C ASN A 102 8.61 10.91 9.42
N VAL A 103 7.85 10.90 8.31
CA VAL A 103 8.35 10.57 6.98
C VAL A 103 8.31 11.86 6.18
N ARG A 104 9.43 12.28 5.61
CA ARG A 104 9.55 13.56 4.91
C ARG A 104 10.13 13.34 3.53
N VAL A 105 9.70 14.14 2.57
CA VAL A 105 10.19 14.06 1.19
C VAL A 105 11.06 15.28 0.94
N TYR A 106 12.32 15.06 0.55
CA TYR A 106 13.21 16.12 0.14
C TYR A 106 12.71 16.72 -1.17
N MET A 107 12.53 18.04 -1.18
CA MET A 107 12.21 18.81 -2.37
C MET A 107 13.43 19.63 -2.73
N GLU A 108 14.07 19.28 -3.85
CA GLU A 108 15.19 20.05 -4.38
C GLU A 108 14.72 21.45 -4.77
N ASN A 109 15.24 22.47 -4.07
CA ASN A 109 15.28 23.82 -4.62
C ASN A 109 16.49 23.87 -5.56
N MET A 110 16.24 23.87 -6.87
CA MET A 110 17.27 23.86 -7.94
C MET A 110 18.30 25.00 -7.88
N GLU A 111 18.23 25.92 -6.91
CA GLU A 111 19.11 27.08 -6.81
C GLU A 111 20.37 26.83 -5.97
N ASN A 112 20.39 25.84 -5.07
CA ASN A 112 21.54 25.57 -4.18
C ASN A 112 21.99 24.11 -4.28
N GLY A 113 23.08 23.91 -5.01
CA GLY A 113 23.63 22.58 -5.34
C GLY A 113 23.96 21.69 -4.14
N ASP A 114 23.70 20.40 -4.35
CA ASP A 114 24.28 19.18 -3.75
C ASP A 114 24.23 18.95 -2.24
N ASN A 115 23.69 19.86 -1.43
CA ASN A 115 23.51 19.60 0.01
C ASN A 115 22.04 19.27 0.31
N LEU A 116 21.78 18.01 0.70
CA LEU A 116 20.52 17.62 1.35
C LEU A 116 20.43 18.33 2.71
N LEU A 117 19.88 19.54 2.69
CA LEU A 117 19.59 20.31 3.89
C LEU A 117 18.09 20.13 4.15
N CYS A 118 17.75 19.49 5.27
CA CYS A 118 16.42 19.61 5.85
C CYS A 118 16.49 20.29 7.20
N TYR A 119 17.70 20.61 7.66
CA TYR A 119 17.96 21.11 8.99
C TYR A 119 18.52 22.52 8.88
N LYS A 120 17.89 23.44 9.61
CA LYS A 120 18.40 24.79 9.83
C LYS A 120 19.61 24.75 10.77
N SER A 121 20.35 25.85 10.81
CA SER A 121 21.54 25.99 11.67
C SER A 121 21.25 25.85 13.17
N ASP A 122 20.00 26.05 13.59
CA ASP A 122 19.53 25.85 14.97
C ASP A 122 19.10 24.39 15.26
N GLY A 123 19.22 23.50 14.27
CA GLY A 123 18.85 22.09 14.37
C GLY A 123 17.37 21.79 14.12
N SER A 124 16.52 22.80 13.89
CA SER A 124 15.12 22.60 13.53
C SER A 124 14.94 22.16 12.08
N LEU A 125 13.83 21.48 11.77
CA LEU A 125 13.49 21.04 10.42
C LEU A 125 12.99 22.21 9.56
N ASP A 126 13.46 22.29 8.33
CA ASP A 126 12.90 23.16 7.29
C ASP A 126 11.77 22.42 6.55
N GLU A 127 10.53 22.81 6.82
CA GLU A 127 9.35 22.21 6.20
C GLU A 127 9.18 22.58 4.72
N ASN A 128 9.88 23.61 4.23
CA ASN A 128 9.84 23.96 2.81
C ASN A 128 10.74 23.05 1.98
N GLU A 129 11.91 22.70 2.53
CA GLU A 129 12.84 21.76 1.90
C GLU A 129 12.34 20.32 2.08
N CYS A 130 11.81 19.99 3.27
CA CYS A 130 11.47 18.62 3.63
C CYS A 130 10.09 18.54 4.30
N PRO A 131 9.02 18.79 3.52
CA PRO A 131 7.66 18.63 4.00
C PRO A 131 7.40 17.20 4.45
N GLY A 132 6.53 17.07 5.47
CA GLY A 132 6.01 15.78 5.90
C GLY A 132 5.19 15.09 4.81
N ALA A 133 5.28 13.77 4.76
CA ALA A 133 4.44 12.95 3.92
C ALA A 133 2.96 13.14 4.31
N HIS A 134 2.08 13.04 3.31
CA HIS A 134 0.66 13.24 3.54
C HIS A 134 0.01 11.95 4.03
N LEU A 135 -0.85 12.04 5.05
CA LEU A 135 -1.68 10.90 5.42
C LEU A 135 -2.66 10.61 4.28
N TYR A 136 -2.54 9.42 3.69
CA TYR A 136 -3.52 8.91 2.73
C TYR A 136 -4.73 8.35 3.47
N SER A 137 -4.48 7.45 4.41
CA SER A 137 -5.51 6.79 5.21
C SER A 137 -4.86 6.12 6.42
N THR A 138 -5.67 5.79 7.41
CA THR A 138 -5.26 4.94 8.53
C THR A 138 -6.01 3.61 8.40
N MET A 139 -5.28 2.50 8.32
CA MET A 139 -5.86 1.19 8.06
C MET A 139 -5.71 0.26 9.25
N SER A 140 -6.70 -0.62 9.44
CA SER A 140 -6.51 -1.75 10.34
C SER A 140 -5.47 -2.71 9.73
N PRO A 141 -4.66 -3.39 10.54
CA PRO A 141 -3.71 -4.40 10.06
C PRO A 141 -4.34 -5.51 9.19
N GLU A 142 -5.64 -5.78 9.34
CA GLU A 142 -6.38 -6.75 8.52
C GLU A 142 -6.55 -6.32 7.06
N LYS A 143 -6.56 -5.01 6.80
CA LYS A 143 -6.65 -4.41 5.47
C LYS A 143 -5.29 -4.26 4.78
N ILE A 144 -4.21 -4.61 5.48
CA ILE A 144 -2.87 -4.61 4.93
C ILE A 144 -2.53 -6.03 4.54
N LEU A 145 -2.35 -6.24 3.24
CA LEU A 145 -2.13 -7.53 2.63
C LEU A 145 -0.71 -7.57 2.09
N LEU A 146 0.01 -8.66 2.32
CA LEU A 146 1.34 -8.87 1.76
C LEU A 146 1.46 -10.29 1.22
N ARG A 147 2.37 -10.52 0.29
CA ARG A 147 2.65 -11.85 -0.25
C ARG A 147 4.01 -12.33 0.27
N PRO A 148 4.04 -13.24 1.26
CA PRO A 148 5.28 -13.81 1.77
C PRO A 148 6.14 -14.39 0.64
N GLN A 149 7.45 -14.38 0.83
CA GLN A 149 8.35 -14.97 -0.15
C GLN A 149 8.05 -16.47 -0.31
N GLY A 150 7.95 -16.91 -1.56
CA GLY A 150 7.65 -18.31 -1.89
C GLY A 150 6.17 -18.68 -1.80
N THR A 151 5.25 -17.75 -1.51
CA THR A 151 3.80 -18.01 -1.55
C THR A 151 3.14 -17.35 -2.75
N ALA A 152 2.06 -17.98 -3.24
CA ALA A 152 1.20 -17.39 -4.27
C ALA A 152 0.10 -16.50 -3.67
N SER A 153 -0.24 -16.70 -2.40
CA SER A 153 -1.38 -16.07 -1.75
C SER A 153 -1.00 -14.82 -0.97
N TRP A 154 -1.86 -13.80 -1.07
CA TRP A 154 -1.86 -12.64 -0.19
C TRP A 154 -2.38 -13.01 1.19
N VAL A 155 -1.71 -12.55 2.23
CA VAL A 155 -2.08 -12.76 3.64
C VAL A 155 -2.15 -11.43 4.35
N ASN A 156 -2.97 -11.35 5.40
CA ASN A 156 -3.03 -10.14 6.21
C ASN A 156 -1.73 -9.95 7.03
N LEU A 157 -1.44 -8.71 7.39
CA LEU A 157 -0.24 -8.35 8.14
C LEU A 157 -0.16 -9.08 9.50
N ASN A 158 -1.30 -9.31 10.15
CA ASN A 158 -1.38 -10.04 11.42
C ASN A 158 -0.81 -11.45 11.30
N TYR A 159 -1.23 -12.17 10.25
CA TYR A 159 -0.79 -13.52 9.97
C TYR A 159 0.71 -13.56 9.66
N TYR A 160 1.19 -12.61 8.85
CA TYR A 160 2.62 -12.48 8.55
C TYR A 160 3.46 -12.25 9.81
N LYS A 161 3.05 -11.32 10.68
CA LYS A 161 3.77 -11.05 11.93
C LYS A 161 3.73 -12.24 12.89
N ALA A 162 2.59 -12.92 12.99
CA ALA A 162 2.47 -14.15 13.78
C ALA A 162 3.44 -15.24 13.31
N GLN A 163 3.63 -15.43 11.99
CA GLN A 163 4.60 -16.38 11.47
C GLN A 163 6.06 -16.04 11.81
N ARG A 164 6.37 -14.76 12.08
CA ARG A 164 7.70 -14.29 12.45
C ARG A 164 7.90 -14.16 13.96
N ASN A 165 6.90 -14.57 14.77
CA ASN A 165 6.87 -14.31 16.21
C ASN A 165 7.02 -12.82 16.56
N GLU A 166 6.55 -11.93 15.70
CA GLU A 166 6.57 -10.49 15.93
C GLU A 166 5.23 -10.04 16.52
N LEU A 167 5.28 -9.19 17.55
CA LEU A 167 4.08 -8.60 18.14
C LEU A 167 3.47 -7.58 17.19
N LEU A 168 2.17 -7.68 16.94
CA LEU A 168 1.43 -6.66 16.23
C LEU A 168 1.14 -5.49 17.19
N PRO A 169 1.52 -4.25 16.83
CA PRO A 169 1.15 -3.08 17.63
C PRO A 169 -0.37 -2.91 17.67
N GLN A 170 -0.94 -2.57 18.83
CA GLN A 170 -2.36 -2.23 18.96
C GLN A 170 -2.66 -0.81 18.47
N GLN A 171 -2.27 -0.50 17.23
CA GLN A 171 -2.56 0.78 16.61
C GLN A 171 -2.99 0.60 15.17
N ALA A 172 -3.83 1.51 14.70
CA ALA A 172 -4.12 1.61 13.29
C ALA A 172 -2.87 2.10 12.55
N VAL A 173 -2.64 1.56 11.36
CA VAL A 173 -1.42 1.77 10.60
C VAL A 173 -1.58 3.00 9.72
N PRO A 174 -0.77 4.06 9.90
CA PRO A 174 -0.76 5.22 9.02
C PRO A 174 -0.19 4.83 7.66
N ILE A 175 -0.95 5.08 6.59
CA ILE A 175 -0.48 4.93 5.21
C ILE A 175 -0.14 6.32 4.69
N CYS A 176 1.13 6.53 4.41
CA CYS A 176 1.69 7.81 4.00
C CYS A 176 1.84 7.85 2.48
N ARG A 177 1.40 8.95 1.88
CA ARG A 177 1.56 9.28 0.47
C ARG A 177 2.79 10.16 0.31
N LEU A 178 3.73 9.70 -0.51
CA LEU A 178 4.92 10.45 -0.89
C LEU A 178 4.65 11.09 -2.25
N ASP A 179 4.49 12.40 -2.27
CA ASP A 179 4.09 13.13 -3.47
C ASP A 179 5.23 13.21 -4.49
N TYR A 180 5.20 12.27 -5.45
CA TYR A 180 6.17 12.17 -6.53
C TYR A 180 6.16 13.37 -7.46
N ARG A 181 7.34 13.97 -7.61
CA ARG A 181 7.64 14.96 -8.63
C ARG A 181 8.30 14.25 -9.81
N ALA A 182 7.63 14.35 -10.95
CA ALA A 182 7.89 13.59 -12.16
C ALA A 182 9.38 13.50 -12.57
N GLY A 183 9.86 12.29 -12.87
CA GLY A 183 11.09 12.03 -13.62
C GLY A 183 12.39 11.89 -12.80
N GLU A 184 12.35 12.12 -11.49
CA GLU A 184 13.54 12.18 -10.66
C GLU A 184 13.56 11.14 -9.53
N ASN A 185 14.73 11.02 -8.92
CA ASN A 185 14.98 10.26 -7.71
C ASN A 185 14.30 10.96 -6.53
N GLU A 186 13.45 10.27 -5.79
CA GLU A 186 12.90 10.80 -4.55
C GLU A 186 13.84 10.49 -3.39
N ILE A 187 14.19 11.51 -2.61
CA ILE A 187 14.93 11.32 -1.38
C ILE A 187 13.94 11.50 -0.22
N VAL A 188 13.88 10.50 0.64
CA VAL A 188 12.94 10.40 1.76
C VAL A 188 13.74 10.33 3.04
N LEU A 189 13.41 11.23 3.95
CA LEU A 189 13.91 11.24 5.33
C LEU A 189 12.91 10.51 6.22
N VAL A 190 13.39 9.56 7.00
CA VAL A 190 12.62 8.92 8.07
C VAL A 190 13.27 9.28 9.40
N SER A 191 12.47 9.83 10.31
CA SER A 191 12.87 10.19 11.67
C SER A 191 12.23 9.22 12.68
N PRO A 192 12.88 8.07 12.94
CA PRO A 192 12.34 7.00 13.77
C PRO A 192 12.42 7.29 15.28
N GLY A 193 13.24 8.27 15.69
CA GLY A 193 13.47 8.63 17.09
C GLY A 193 14.68 7.91 17.70
N GLU A 194 15.17 8.43 18.83
CA GLU A 194 16.45 8.06 19.43
C GLU A 194 16.54 6.60 19.93
N SER A 195 15.41 5.95 20.20
CA SER A 195 15.37 4.57 20.74
C SER A 195 15.18 3.50 19.67
N ALA A 196 15.10 3.88 18.38
CA ALA A 196 14.90 2.92 17.31
C ALA A 196 16.23 2.24 16.94
N PHE A 197 16.24 0.91 16.88
CA PHE A 197 17.40 0.13 16.39
C PHE A 197 17.16 -0.45 14.99
N LYS A 198 15.89 -0.52 14.57
CA LYS A 198 15.50 -1.03 13.26
C LYS A 198 14.28 -0.30 12.74
N VAL A 199 14.29 -0.01 11.46
CA VAL A 199 13.16 0.56 10.72
C VAL A 199 12.78 -0.41 9.61
N ARG A 200 11.49 -0.69 9.48
CA ARG A 200 10.91 -1.46 8.40
C ARG A 200 9.93 -0.60 7.63
N LEU A 201 10.21 -0.40 6.36
CA LEU A 201 9.31 0.27 5.43
C LEU A 201 8.51 -0.78 4.66
N TYR A 202 7.19 -0.61 4.67
CA TYR A 202 6.25 -1.35 3.86
C TYR A 202 5.81 -0.45 2.71
N ILE A 203 6.20 -0.80 1.50
CA ILE A 203 5.82 -0.08 0.29
C ILE A 203 4.67 -0.86 -0.33
N GLY A 204 3.57 -0.16 -0.56
CA GLY A 204 2.33 -0.77 -1.01
C GLY A 204 1.64 0.00 -2.12
N VAL A 205 0.63 -0.67 -2.69
CA VAL A 205 -0.26 -0.12 -3.69
C VAL A 205 -1.67 -0.20 -3.13
N PRO A 206 -2.34 0.95 -2.91
CA PRO A 206 -3.73 0.94 -2.48
C PRO A 206 -4.61 0.42 -3.62
N PHE A 207 -5.46 -0.55 -3.32
CA PHE A 207 -6.44 -1.07 -4.27
C PHE A 207 -7.74 -1.34 -3.52
N GLN A 208 -8.79 -0.59 -3.87
CA GLN A 208 -10.05 -0.53 -3.12
C GLN A 208 -9.80 -0.11 -1.66
N ASP A 209 -10.29 -0.91 -0.70
CA ASP A 209 -10.22 -0.63 0.74
C ASP A 209 -9.00 -1.27 1.43
N SER A 210 -8.06 -1.81 0.65
CA SER A 210 -6.89 -2.54 1.15
C SER A 210 -5.59 -1.97 0.62
N LEU A 211 -4.51 -2.13 1.39
CA LEU A 211 -3.15 -1.85 0.96
C LEU A 211 -2.44 -3.16 0.65
N TYR A 212 -1.96 -3.30 -0.58
CA TYR A 212 -1.17 -4.45 -1.00
C TYR A 212 0.31 -4.11 -0.92
N ILE A 213 1.02 -4.66 0.07
CA ILE A 213 2.46 -4.51 0.23
C ILE A 213 3.16 -5.29 -0.87
N ILE A 214 3.81 -4.55 -1.76
CA ILE A 214 4.60 -5.11 -2.85
C ILE A 214 6.05 -5.29 -2.43
N LYS A 215 6.56 -4.49 -1.49
CA LYS A 215 7.96 -4.56 -1.08
C LYS A 215 8.11 -4.16 0.38
N THR A 216 8.93 -4.92 1.08
CA THR A 216 9.35 -4.62 2.45
C THR A 216 10.84 -4.32 2.43
N TYR A 217 11.24 -3.25 3.12
CA TYR A 217 12.63 -2.82 3.24
C TYR A 217 12.99 -2.66 4.71
N ASP A 218 14.01 -3.39 5.15
CA ASP A 218 14.51 -3.35 6.53
C ASP A 218 15.84 -2.57 6.56
N VAL A 219 15.96 -1.63 7.49
CA VAL A 219 17.18 -0.87 7.78
C VAL A 219 17.49 -1.00 9.26
N SER A 220 18.71 -1.44 9.58
CA SER A 220 19.21 -1.43 10.95
C SER A 220 19.98 -0.14 11.21
N LEU A 221 19.69 0.48 12.35
CA LEU A 221 20.44 1.59 12.92
C LEU A 221 21.60 1.00 13.74
N ARG A 222 22.74 1.70 13.78
CA ARG A 222 23.95 1.25 14.48
C ARG A 222 23.96 1.65 15.93
#